data_AF-A0A7C6FGF2-F1
#
_entry.id   AF-A0A7C6FGF2-F1
#
_cell.length_a   1.000
_cell.length_b   1.000
_cell.length_c   1.000
_cell.angle_alpha   90.00
_cell.angle_beta   90.00
_cell.angle_gamma   90.00
#
_symmetry.space_group_name_H-M   'P 1'
#
loop_
_entity.id
_entity.type
_entity.pdbx_description
1 polymer ?
#
loop_
_entity_poly.entity_id
_entity_poly.type
_entity_poly.pdbx_seq_one_letter_code
_entity_poly.pdbx_strand_id
1 'polypeptide(L)'
;MIKEKFYRSGYFNDTISSTILFIVAYLFVLYVSLFSTAFISFTNQITIPMGIDKIDFDRATSSSDFAWESAENVFTIFSFSPLVVFIIALLAVIATKKTQNKTLGALFFWIIFHSIIRLFGDFLFGHVFNLWGPNLVSDFMGITYPNFYPKLILVVLSFIGILSIPLLLVPLITPFFNPIGNKAYEGVKINFIYPSIIGVSFLLIWICPSFYINEVAILIISIISLLIFSNYIVKKYKFVSLSAEYLHNDRFNVKFGFIPLIITSVILIAIKIILSNGIVLRSSGYRRDQLDGIFYTSLIGVLFLVFISFIFYLFYSKKKEKERHIREVTDTLESIEQEKMDISMLEGTKWSGVEENVRKAESLNSLNSEE
;
A
#
# COMPACT_ATOMS: atom_id res chain seq x y z
N MET A 1 7.72 -24.05 -42.52
CA MET A 1 8.21 -23.86 -41.14
C MET A 1 7.27 -22.90 -40.43
N ILE A 2 6.29 -23.43 -39.70
CA ILE A 2 5.28 -22.63 -39.00
C ILE A 2 5.98 -22.04 -37.77
N LYS A 3 6.07 -20.70 -37.71
CA LYS A 3 6.44 -20.00 -36.48
C LYS A 3 5.30 -20.21 -35.50
N GLU A 4 5.35 -21.29 -34.74
CA GLU A 4 4.54 -21.43 -33.53
C GLU A 4 4.90 -20.24 -32.64
N LYS A 5 3.99 -19.27 -32.58
CA LYS A 5 3.93 -18.32 -31.47
C LYS A 5 3.72 -19.18 -30.23
N PHE A 6 4.81 -19.61 -29.60
CA PHE A 6 4.81 -20.01 -28.20
C PHE A 6 4.21 -18.83 -27.43
N TYR A 7 2.90 -18.88 -27.20
CA TYR A 7 2.26 -18.01 -26.24
C TYR A 7 3.02 -18.25 -24.93
N ARG A 8 3.72 -17.20 -24.51
CA ARG A 8 4.55 -17.16 -23.31
C ARG A 8 3.64 -17.44 -22.10
N SER A 9 3.49 -18.71 -21.72
CA SER A 9 2.63 -19.18 -20.62
C SER A 9 2.92 -18.47 -19.29
N GLY A 10 4.15 -17.97 -19.09
CA GLY A 10 4.51 -17.16 -17.94
C GLY A 10 3.69 -15.86 -17.81
N TYR A 11 3.51 -15.09 -18.88
CA TYR A 11 2.88 -13.77 -18.81
C TYR A 11 1.40 -13.82 -18.43
N PHE A 12 0.67 -14.84 -18.89
CA PHE A 12 -0.73 -15.03 -18.54
C PHE A 12 -0.87 -15.38 -17.05
N ASN A 13 0.00 -16.26 -16.55
CA ASN A 13 0.04 -16.61 -15.13
C ASN A 13 0.43 -15.42 -14.24
N ASP A 14 1.34 -14.56 -14.69
CA ASP A 14 1.71 -13.35 -13.94
C ASP A 14 0.55 -12.36 -13.86
N THR A 15 -0.18 -12.14 -14.97
CA THR A 15 -1.38 -11.30 -14.96
C THR A 15 -2.43 -11.86 -14.01
N ILE A 16 -2.73 -13.17 -14.06
CA ILE A 16 -3.68 -13.80 -13.14
C ILE A 16 -3.21 -13.66 -11.70
N SER A 17 -1.95 -13.99 -11.42
CA SER A 17 -1.37 -13.92 -10.08
C SER A 17 -1.46 -12.51 -9.52
N SER A 18 -1.04 -11.51 -10.28
CA SER A 18 -1.14 -10.11 -9.87
C SER A 18 -2.59 -9.66 -9.68
N THR A 19 -3.53 -10.15 -10.51
CA THR A 19 -4.96 -9.83 -10.36
C THR A 19 -5.51 -10.39 -9.04
N ILE A 20 -5.17 -11.64 -8.71
CA ILE A 20 -5.56 -12.26 -7.44
C ILE A 20 -4.97 -11.47 -6.27
N LEU A 21 -3.68 -11.11 -6.33
CA LEU A 21 -3.03 -10.33 -5.27
C LEU A 21 -3.67 -8.94 -5.12
N PHE A 22 -4.03 -8.28 -6.22
CA PHE A 22 -4.77 -7.02 -6.23
C PHE A 22 -6.12 -7.15 -5.51
N ILE A 23 -6.94 -8.13 -5.91
CA ILE A 23 -8.28 -8.35 -5.33
C ILE A 23 -8.15 -8.68 -3.84
N VAL A 24 -7.28 -9.62 -3.48
CA VAL A 24 -7.09 -10.06 -2.09
C VAL A 24 -6.59 -8.91 -1.22
N ALA A 25 -5.62 -8.12 -1.69
CA ALA A 25 -5.11 -6.98 -0.94
C ALA A 25 -6.18 -5.89 -0.76
N TYR A 26 -6.97 -5.58 -1.80
CA TYR A 26 -8.08 -4.63 -1.67
C TYR A 26 -9.12 -5.11 -0.65
N LEU A 27 -9.60 -6.35 -0.78
CA LEU A 27 -10.59 -6.92 0.15
C LEU A 27 -10.04 -7.00 1.57
N PHE A 28 -8.77 -7.35 1.74
CA PHE A 28 -8.10 -7.35 3.04
C PHE A 28 -8.13 -5.96 3.69
N VAL A 29 -7.70 -4.92 2.97
CA VAL A 29 -7.69 -3.54 3.48
C VAL A 29 -9.11 -3.05 3.76
N LEU A 30 -10.08 -3.34 2.88
CA LEU A 30 -11.50 -3.03 3.06
C LEU A 30 -12.04 -3.66 4.36
N TYR A 31 -11.89 -4.98 4.53
CA TYR A 31 -12.48 -5.67 5.67
C TYR A 31 -11.76 -5.39 6.97
N VAL A 32 -10.45 -5.15 6.96
CA VAL A 32 -9.76 -4.67 8.16
C VAL A 32 -10.27 -3.29 8.56
N SER A 33 -10.49 -2.38 7.60
CA SER A 33 -11.07 -1.07 7.87
C SER A 33 -12.46 -1.18 8.50
N LEU A 34 -13.37 -1.93 7.86
CA LEU A 34 -14.74 -2.14 8.37
C LEU A 34 -14.74 -2.84 9.74
N PHE A 35 -13.97 -3.91 9.89
CA PHE A 35 -13.90 -4.65 11.14
C PHE A 35 -13.33 -3.80 12.26
N SER A 36 -12.29 -3.01 12.00
CA SER A 36 -11.67 -2.14 13.01
C SER A 36 -12.68 -1.12 13.55
N THR A 37 -13.39 -0.44 12.65
CA THR A 37 -14.46 0.51 13.05
C THR A 37 -15.59 -0.20 13.79
N ALA A 38 -16.07 -1.33 13.30
CA ALA A 38 -17.18 -2.04 13.94
C ALA A 38 -16.78 -2.61 15.32
N PHE A 39 -15.54 -3.07 15.47
CA PHE A 39 -14.99 -3.56 16.72
C PHE A 39 -14.87 -2.45 17.76
N ILE A 40 -14.29 -1.30 17.41
CA ILE A 40 -14.15 -0.18 18.36
C ILE A 40 -15.51 0.42 18.73
N SER A 41 -16.47 0.42 17.80
CA SER A 41 -17.84 0.83 18.12
C SER A 41 -18.52 -0.15 19.07
N PHE A 42 -18.31 -1.45 18.88
CA PHE A 42 -18.82 -2.49 19.78
C PHE A 42 -18.26 -2.31 21.21
N THR A 43 -16.96 -2.03 21.36
CA THR A 43 -16.35 -1.80 22.69
C THR A 43 -16.91 -0.53 23.33
N ASN A 44 -17.22 0.50 22.53
CA ASN A 44 -17.90 1.73 22.95
C ASN A 44 -19.45 1.61 23.04
N GLN A 45 -19.97 0.40 23.19
CA GLN A 45 -21.41 0.10 23.42
C GLN A 45 -22.37 0.43 22.26
N ILE A 46 -21.85 0.63 21.05
CA ILE A 46 -22.66 0.87 19.86
C ILE A 46 -22.87 -0.44 19.12
N THR A 47 -24.13 -0.84 18.98
CA THR A 47 -24.52 -1.95 18.10
C THR A 47 -24.50 -1.46 16.67
N ILE A 48 -23.63 -2.08 15.86
CA ILE A 48 -23.41 -1.67 14.49
C ILE A 48 -23.80 -2.79 13.51
N PRO A 49 -24.70 -2.51 12.57
CA PRO A 49 -24.91 -3.35 11.39
C PRO A 49 -23.81 -3.11 10.35
N MET A 50 -23.12 -4.18 9.98
CA MET A 50 -22.08 -4.21 8.96
C MET A 50 -22.57 -4.96 7.73
N GLY A 51 -22.42 -4.35 6.55
CA GLY A 51 -22.68 -4.97 5.25
C GLY A 51 -21.40 -5.41 4.54
N ILE A 52 -21.53 -5.74 3.25
CA ILE A 52 -20.42 -6.23 2.42
C ILE A 52 -19.36 -5.17 2.11
N ASP A 53 -19.78 -3.91 2.02
CA ASP A 53 -18.99 -2.79 1.52
C ASP A 53 -19.10 -1.55 2.43
N LYS A 54 -19.95 -1.59 3.46
CA LYS A 54 -20.19 -0.45 4.36
C LYS A 54 -20.55 -0.86 5.78
N ILE A 55 -20.39 0.09 6.69
CA ILE A 55 -21.07 0.12 7.99
C ILE A 55 -22.29 1.02 7.85
N ASP A 56 -23.44 0.56 8.32
CA ASP A 56 -24.68 1.34 8.33
C ASP A 56 -24.85 2.04 9.69
N PHE A 57 -24.27 3.24 9.79
CA PHE A 57 -24.33 4.07 10.99
C PHE A 57 -25.73 4.65 11.23
N ASP A 58 -26.56 4.80 10.21
CA ASP A 58 -27.93 5.31 10.35
C ASP A 58 -28.81 4.34 11.13
N ARG A 59 -28.47 3.04 11.09
CA ARG A 59 -29.14 1.98 11.85
C ARG A 59 -28.38 1.57 13.11
N ALA A 60 -27.29 2.26 13.44
CA ALA A 60 -26.54 1.97 14.64
C ALA A 60 -27.37 2.36 15.88
N THR A 61 -27.44 1.46 16.85
CA THR A 61 -28.19 1.68 18.09
C THR A 61 -27.22 1.64 19.26
N SER A 62 -27.37 2.55 20.20
CA SER A 62 -26.57 2.56 21.42
C SER A 62 -27.40 2.04 22.59
N SER A 63 -26.78 1.28 23.48
CA SER A 63 -27.38 0.93 24.78
C SER A 63 -27.29 2.08 25.80
N SER A 64 -26.57 3.16 25.48
CA SER A 64 -26.46 4.37 26.31
C SER A 64 -26.47 5.65 25.46
N ASP A 65 -27.26 6.67 25.83
CA ASP A 65 -27.30 7.95 25.10
C ASP A 65 -25.91 8.62 24.96
N PHE A 66 -25.03 8.37 25.93
CA PHE A 66 -23.67 8.93 25.99
C PHE A 66 -22.71 8.51 24.84
N ALA A 67 -23.00 7.42 24.12
CA ALA A 67 -22.06 6.87 23.14
C ALA A 67 -21.86 7.81 21.92
N TRP A 68 -22.91 8.54 21.54
CA TRP A 68 -22.87 9.54 20.46
C TRP A 68 -22.68 10.97 20.97
N GLU A 69 -22.98 11.23 22.24
CA GLU A 69 -22.86 12.56 22.85
C GLU A 69 -21.41 12.94 23.20
N SER A 70 -20.55 11.96 23.45
CA SER A 70 -19.13 12.20 23.74
C SER A 70 -18.32 12.38 22.46
N ALA A 71 -17.74 13.57 22.29
CA ALA A 71 -16.81 13.89 21.22
C ALA A 71 -15.58 12.95 21.19
N GLU A 72 -15.11 12.52 22.36
CA GLU A 72 -13.97 11.61 22.48
C GLU A 72 -14.30 10.20 21.95
N ASN A 73 -15.51 9.70 22.23
CA ASN A 73 -15.96 8.40 21.74
C ASN A 73 -16.11 8.41 20.22
N VAL A 74 -16.73 9.46 19.68
CA VAL A 74 -16.92 9.64 18.23
C VAL A 74 -15.56 9.73 17.53
N PHE A 75 -14.66 10.57 18.03
CA PHE A 75 -13.30 10.69 17.48
C PHE A 75 -12.56 9.34 17.53
N THR A 76 -12.63 8.62 18.64
CA THR A 76 -11.98 7.32 18.80
C THR A 76 -12.52 6.30 17.79
N ILE A 77 -13.83 6.23 17.59
CA ILE A 77 -14.46 5.27 16.68
C ILE A 77 -14.04 5.51 15.22
N PHE A 78 -14.09 6.76 14.76
CA PHE A 78 -13.85 7.07 13.35
C PHE A 78 -12.37 7.23 12.99
N SER A 79 -11.50 7.57 13.95
CA SER A 79 -10.05 7.63 13.72
C SER A 79 -9.36 6.26 13.77
N PHE A 80 -9.99 5.27 14.39
CA PHE A 80 -9.38 3.96 14.63
C PHE A 80 -9.08 3.17 13.36
N SER A 81 -10.02 3.09 12.41
CA SER A 81 -9.78 2.38 11.14
C SER A 81 -8.65 3.00 10.32
N PRO A 82 -8.63 4.33 10.06
CA PRO A 82 -7.49 4.99 9.43
C PRO A 82 -6.16 4.68 10.13
N LEU A 83 -6.14 4.69 11.46
CA LEU A 83 -4.94 4.36 12.23
C LEU A 83 -4.48 2.92 11.98
N VAL A 84 -5.38 1.93 12.03
CA VAL A 84 -5.06 0.51 11.77
C VAL A 84 -4.56 0.31 10.33
N VAL A 85 -5.23 0.91 9.35
CA VAL A 85 -4.82 0.82 7.93
C VAL A 85 -3.43 1.44 7.71
N PHE A 86 -3.13 2.54 8.40
CA PHE A 86 -1.81 3.17 8.38
C PHE A 86 -0.72 2.26 9.00
N ILE A 87 -0.98 1.64 10.15
CA ILE A 87 -0.07 0.67 10.78
C ILE A 87 0.22 -0.49 9.82
N ILE A 88 -0.82 -1.03 9.17
CA ILE A 88 -0.67 -2.12 8.21
C ILE A 88 0.21 -1.71 7.04
N ALA A 89 0.05 -0.48 6.53
CA ALA A 89 0.91 0.03 5.47
C ALA A 89 2.38 0.10 5.92
N LEU A 90 2.66 0.61 7.13
CA LEU A 90 4.02 0.68 7.68
C LEU A 90 4.64 -0.72 7.85
N LEU A 91 3.88 -1.66 8.43
CA LEU A 91 4.32 -3.05 8.59
C LEU A 91 4.61 -3.70 7.23
N ALA A 92 3.75 -3.49 6.24
CA ALA A 92 3.94 -4.00 4.89
C ALA A 92 5.19 -3.39 4.22
N VAL A 93 5.49 -2.10 4.42
CA VAL A 93 6.72 -1.47 3.93
C VAL A 93 7.97 -2.13 4.53
N ILE A 94 7.97 -2.35 5.85
CA ILE A 94 9.09 -3.02 6.55
C ILE A 94 9.25 -4.45 6.04
N ALA A 95 8.14 -5.19 5.90
CA ALA A 95 8.12 -6.57 5.45
C ALA A 95 8.59 -6.72 3.99
N THR A 96 8.21 -5.78 3.10
CA THR A 96 8.58 -5.79 1.68
C THR A 96 10.09 -5.75 1.48
N LYS A 97 10.83 -4.97 2.27
CA LYS A 97 12.30 -4.90 2.14
C LYS A 97 13.04 -6.08 2.78
N LYS A 98 12.39 -6.83 3.69
CA LYS A 98 13.00 -8.00 4.35
C LYS A 98 12.72 -9.30 3.62
N THR A 99 11.60 -9.40 2.90
CA THR A 99 11.24 -10.63 2.20
C THR A 99 12.11 -10.87 0.97
N GLN A 100 12.64 -12.08 0.85
CA GLN A 100 13.28 -12.57 -0.37
C GLN A 100 12.26 -13.21 -1.33
N ASN A 101 11.04 -13.48 -0.85
CA ASN A 101 9.98 -14.08 -1.65
C ASN A 101 9.27 -13.00 -2.48
N LYS A 102 9.42 -13.09 -3.81
CA LYS A 102 8.83 -12.15 -4.78
C LYS A 102 7.31 -12.07 -4.70
N THR A 103 6.62 -13.19 -4.43
CA THR A 103 5.15 -13.22 -4.27
C THR A 103 4.71 -12.44 -3.03
N LEU A 104 5.39 -12.64 -1.91
CA LEU A 104 5.11 -11.86 -0.69
C LEU A 104 5.45 -10.39 -0.89
N GLY A 105 6.54 -10.08 -1.59
CA GLY A 105 6.89 -8.70 -1.95
C GLY A 105 5.79 -8.04 -2.81
N ALA A 106 5.25 -8.75 -3.79
CA ALA A 106 4.13 -8.28 -4.61
C ALA A 106 2.82 -8.12 -3.82
N LEU A 107 2.52 -9.04 -2.90
CA LEU A 107 1.36 -8.92 -2.00
C LEU A 107 1.48 -7.68 -1.10
N PHE A 108 2.63 -7.49 -0.45
CA PHE A 108 2.85 -6.32 0.41
C PHE A 108 2.79 -5.02 -0.38
N PHE A 109 3.31 -5.00 -1.62
CA PHE A 109 3.12 -3.85 -2.51
C PHE A 109 1.64 -3.50 -2.68
N TRP A 110 0.80 -4.49 -3.00
CA TRP A 110 -0.63 -4.23 -3.21
C TRP A 110 -1.33 -3.82 -1.92
N ILE A 111 -0.94 -4.38 -0.76
CA ILE A 111 -1.44 -3.94 0.55
C ILE A 111 -1.07 -2.48 0.80
N ILE A 112 0.19 -2.08 0.58
CA ILE A 112 0.63 -0.69 0.74
C ILE A 112 -0.17 0.21 -0.19
N PHE A 113 -0.28 -0.16 -1.48
CA PHE A 113 -1.03 0.62 -2.47
C PHE A 113 -2.48 0.84 -2.04
N HIS A 114 -3.21 -0.24 -1.70
CA HIS A 114 -4.60 -0.14 -1.30
C HIS A 114 -4.80 0.55 0.05
N SER A 115 -3.90 0.36 1.02
CA SER A 115 -3.95 1.10 2.28
C SER A 115 -3.85 2.61 2.06
N ILE A 116 -2.91 3.06 1.23
CA ILE A 116 -2.74 4.50 1.02
C ILE A 116 -3.91 5.08 0.21
N ILE A 117 -4.38 4.38 -0.84
CA ILE A 117 -5.58 4.80 -1.58
C ILE A 117 -6.81 4.82 -0.67
N ARG A 118 -6.95 3.88 0.26
CA ARG A 118 -8.03 3.85 1.24
C ARG A 118 -8.00 5.06 2.16
N LEU A 119 -6.86 5.34 2.78
CA LEU A 119 -6.68 6.44 3.73
C LEU A 119 -7.04 7.80 3.10
N PHE A 120 -6.44 8.11 1.96
CA PHE A 120 -6.71 9.39 1.30
C PHE A 120 -8.03 9.38 0.53
N GLY A 121 -8.47 8.23 0.02
CA GLY A 121 -9.71 8.09 -0.71
C GLY A 121 -10.93 8.29 0.17
N ASP A 122 -10.98 7.59 1.33
CA ASP A 122 -12.04 7.79 2.32
C ASP A 122 -12.08 9.25 2.77
N PHE A 123 -10.93 9.85 3.04
CA PHE A 123 -10.85 11.26 3.42
C PHE A 123 -11.34 12.19 2.30
N LEU A 124 -10.84 12.04 1.07
CA LEU A 124 -11.21 12.86 -0.09
C LEU A 124 -12.71 12.77 -0.39
N PHE A 125 -13.20 11.56 -0.61
CA PHE A 125 -14.59 11.33 -1.02
C PHE A 125 -15.57 11.51 0.14
N GLY A 126 -15.14 11.28 1.38
CA GLY A 126 -15.90 11.70 2.54
C GLY A 126 -16.20 13.18 2.50
N HIS A 127 -15.18 14.02 2.28
CA HIS A 127 -15.35 15.49 2.27
C HIS A 127 -16.11 16.00 1.05
N VAL A 128 -15.96 15.35 -0.11
CA VAL A 128 -16.69 15.69 -1.34
C VAL A 128 -18.17 15.33 -1.23
N PHE A 129 -18.49 14.14 -0.71
CA PHE A 129 -19.87 13.64 -0.64
C PHE A 129 -20.57 13.88 0.70
N ASN A 130 -19.92 14.61 1.62
CA ASN A 130 -20.42 14.87 2.97
C ASN A 130 -20.79 13.58 3.75
N LEU A 131 -20.00 12.50 3.59
CA LEU A 131 -20.26 11.23 4.27
C LEU A 131 -19.87 11.31 5.75
N TRP A 132 -20.71 10.75 6.62
CA TRP A 132 -20.52 10.78 8.08
C TRP A 132 -19.11 10.30 8.48
N GLY A 133 -18.72 9.05 8.18
CA GLY A 133 -17.49 8.49 8.74
C GLY A 133 -16.20 9.31 8.54
N PRO A 134 -15.78 9.58 7.29
CA PRO A 134 -14.48 10.23 7.05
C PRO A 134 -14.48 11.74 7.33
N ASN A 135 -15.63 12.40 7.35
CA ASN A 135 -15.72 13.83 7.71
C ASN A 135 -15.74 14.05 9.21
N LEU A 136 -16.35 13.13 9.96
CA LEU A 136 -16.44 13.26 11.40
C LEU A 136 -15.05 13.38 12.02
N VAL A 137 -14.04 12.65 11.53
CA VAL A 137 -12.67 12.76 12.08
C VAL A 137 -12.14 14.20 12.01
N SER A 138 -12.20 14.85 10.86
CA SER A 138 -11.69 16.21 10.65
C SER A 138 -12.59 17.30 11.23
N ASP A 139 -13.91 17.09 11.20
CA ASP A 139 -14.89 17.99 11.79
C ASP A 139 -14.76 17.98 13.33
N PHE A 140 -14.57 16.82 13.96
CA PHE A 140 -14.35 16.70 15.40
C PHE A 140 -12.97 17.21 15.85
N MET A 141 -11.95 17.14 14.99
CA MET A 141 -10.67 17.83 15.25
C MET A 141 -10.80 19.37 15.15
N GLY A 142 -11.98 19.90 14.83
CA GLY A 142 -12.24 21.34 14.67
C GLY A 142 -11.53 21.94 13.44
N ILE A 143 -11.08 21.09 12.51
CA ILE A 143 -10.30 21.55 11.36
C ILE A 143 -11.26 22.07 10.28
N THR A 144 -12.29 21.29 9.95
CA THR A 144 -13.11 21.49 8.74
C THR A 144 -14.49 22.09 9.00
N TYR A 145 -14.95 22.08 10.25
CA TYR A 145 -16.16 22.77 10.68
C TYR A 145 -15.83 23.82 11.75
N PRO A 146 -16.32 25.07 11.66
CA PRO A 146 -17.17 25.64 10.60
C PRO A 146 -16.37 26.19 9.40
N ASN A 147 -15.05 26.02 9.37
CA ASN A 147 -14.16 26.74 8.45
C ASN A 147 -14.01 26.05 7.07
N PHE A 148 -14.40 26.75 6.00
CA PHE A 148 -14.31 26.23 4.62
C PHE A 148 -12.86 26.06 4.11
N TYR A 149 -11.95 26.98 4.44
CA TYR A 149 -10.60 26.98 3.88
C TYR A 149 -9.74 25.77 4.29
N PRO A 150 -9.68 25.36 5.58
CA PRO A 150 -8.96 24.16 5.97
C PRO A 150 -9.51 22.89 5.33
N LYS A 151 -10.84 22.78 5.15
CA LYS A 151 -11.48 21.69 4.41
C LYS A 151 -10.94 21.60 2.99
N LEU A 152 -10.85 22.73 2.28
CA LEU A 152 -10.33 22.77 0.92
C LEU A 152 -8.84 22.40 0.85
N ILE A 153 -8.03 22.89 1.80
CA ILE A 153 -6.60 22.53 1.89
C ILE A 153 -6.43 21.03 2.09
N LEU A 154 -7.19 20.44 3.01
CA LEU A 154 -7.12 19.00 3.32
C LEU A 154 -7.56 18.12 2.15
N VAL A 155 -8.60 18.54 1.41
CA VAL A 155 -9.02 17.89 0.15
C VAL A 155 -7.91 17.93 -0.89
N VAL A 156 -7.28 19.09 -1.09
CA VAL A 156 -6.16 19.24 -2.03
C VAL A 156 -4.96 18.39 -1.61
N LEU A 157 -4.59 18.40 -0.32
CA LEU A 157 -3.50 17.57 0.21
C LEU A 157 -3.77 16.08 0.02
N SER A 158 -5.01 15.64 0.23
CA SER A 158 -5.40 14.24 0.02
C SER A 158 -5.35 13.85 -1.45
N PHE A 159 -5.79 14.73 -2.34
CA PHE A 159 -5.67 14.53 -3.78
C PHE A 159 -4.21 14.45 -4.23
N ILE A 160 -3.35 15.37 -3.76
CA ILE A 160 -1.89 15.33 -4.01
C ILE A 160 -1.30 14.03 -3.46
N GLY A 161 -1.70 13.61 -2.26
CA GLY A 161 -1.30 12.35 -1.64
C GLY A 161 -1.59 11.17 -2.57
N ILE A 162 -2.84 11.03 -3.02
CA ILE A 162 -3.29 9.98 -3.95
C ILE A 162 -2.48 9.95 -5.26
N LEU A 163 -2.18 11.12 -5.81
CA LEU A 163 -1.43 11.24 -7.06
C LEU A 163 0.08 11.05 -6.88
N SER A 164 0.61 11.30 -5.68
CA SER A 164 2.04 11.19 -5.35
C SER A 164 2.44 9.80 -4.87
N ILE A 165 1.49 8.97 -4.39
CA ILE A 165 1.67 7.54 -4.07
C ILE A 165 2.49 6.81 -5.14
N PRO A 166 2.15 6.92 -6.44
CA PRO A 166 2.95 6.38 -7.52
C PRO A 166 4.46 6.59 -7.39
N LEU A 167 4.92 7.78 -6.99
CA LEU A 167 6.33 8.11 -6.94
C LEU A 167 7.04 7.41 -5.78
N LEU A 168 6.34 7.26 -4.65
CA LEU A 168 6.88 6.64 -3.44
C LEU A 168 7.01 5.11 -3.57
N LEU A 169 6.19 4.49 -4.42
CA LEU A 169 6.17 3.03 -4.60
C LEU A 169 7.14 2.51 -5.66
N VAL A 170 7.78 3.39 -6.44
CA VAL A 170 8.72 3.02 -7.52
C VAL A 170 9.85 2.10 -7.06
N PRO A 171 10.46 2.26 -5.86
CA PRO A 171 11.51 1.35 -5.40
C PRO A 171 11.03 -0.10 -5.20
N LEU A 172 9.72 -0.32 -5.10
CA LEU A 172 9.10 -1.61 -4.76
C LEU A 172 8.62 -2.38 -6.01
N ILE A 173 9.03 -1.99 -7.22
CA ILE A 173 8.61 -2.63 -8.48
C ILE A 173 9.38 -3.92 -8.80
N THR A 174 10.57 -4.10 -8.20
CA THR A 174 11.48 -5.23 -8.48
C THR A 174 10.90 -6.62 -8.20
N PRO A 175 9.95 -6.84 -7.26
CA PRO A 175 9.26 -8.11 -7.11
C PRO A 175 8.42 -8.49 -8.34
N PHE A 176 7.94 -7.51 -9.11
CA PHE A 176 7.09 -7.73 -10.29
C PHE A 176 7.89 -7.96 -11.56
N PHE A 177 8.91 -7.13 -11.78
CA PHE A 177 9.85 -7.28 -12.88
C PHE A 177 11.14 -6.49 -12.60
N ASN A 178 12.27 -6.95 -13.13
CA ASN A 178 13.48 -6.13 -13.14
C ASN A 178 13.36 -5.05 -14.25
N PRO A 179 13.27 -3.75 -13.91
CA PRO A 179 13.10 -2.67 -14.89
C PRO A 179 14.37 -2.37 -15.70
N ILE A 180 15.54 -2.84 -15.24
CA ILE A 180 16.83 -2.66 -15.90
C ILE A 180 17.04 -3.74 -16.97
N GLY A 181 16.70 -4.98 -16.64
CA GLY A 181 16.91 -6.15 -17.52
C GLY A 181 15.73 -6.51 -18.44
N ASN A 182 14.59 -5.81 -18.35
CA ASN A 182 13.39 -6.14 -19.14
C ASN A 182 12.77 -4.90 -19.79
N LYS A 183 11.92 -5.14 -20.81
CA LYS A 183 11.05 -4.10 -21.37
C LYS A 183 10.06 -3.61 -20.33
N ALA A 184 10.32 -2.44 -19.74
CA ALA A 184 9.49 -1.82 -18.71
C ALA A 184 8.03 -1.68 -19.15
N TYR A 185 7.77 -1.32 -20.42
CA TYR A 185 6.42 -1.19 -20.95
C TYR A 185 5.61 -2.50 -20.89
N GLU A 186 6.18 -3.62 -21.35
CA GLU A 186 5.50 -4.93 -21.28
C GLU A 186 5.30 -5.39 -19.84
N GLY A 187 6.31 -5.21 -18.99
CA GLY A 187 6.24 -5.57 -17.56
C GLY A 187 5.16 -4.79 -16.82
N VAL A 188 5.07 -3.48 -17.05
CA VAL A 188 4.03 -2.63 -16.45
C VAL A 188 2.63 -3.03 -16.91
N LYS A 189 2.46 -3.28 -18.21
CA LYS A 189 1.15 -3.65 -18.77
C LYS A 189 0.59 -4.92 -18.13
N ILE A 190 1.45 -5.92 -17.96
CA ILE A 190 1.06 -7.29 -17.58
C ILE A 190 0.94 -7.45 -16.06
N ASN A 191 1.77 -6.74 -15.29
CA ASN A 191 1.77 -6.82 -13.83
C ASN A 191 0.90 -5.76 -13.14
N PHE A 192 0.62 -4.63 -13.79
CA PHE A 192 -0.14 -3.53 -13.18
C PHE A 192 -1.40 -3.19 -13.96
N ILE A 193 -1.30 -2.78 -15.23
CA ILE A 193 -2.46 -2.24 -15.97
C ILE A 193 -3.57 -3.30 -16.13
N TYR A 194 -3.27 -4.45 -16.73
CA TYR A 194 -4.28 -5.50 -16.93
C TYR A 194 -4.82 -6.05 -15.61
N PRO A 195 -3.98 -6.41 -14.62
CA PRO A 195 -4.47 -6.86 -13.32
C PRO A 195 -5.41 -5.87 -12.63
N SER A 196 -5.14 -4.58 -12.73
CA SER A 196 -5.96 -3.55 -12.08
C SER A 196 -7.32 -3.39 -12.76
N ILE A 197 -7.36 -3.36 -14.09
CA ILE A 197 -8.64 -3.25 -14.83
C ILE A 197 -9.51 -4.48 -14.57
N ILE A 198 -8.92 -5.68 -14.66
CA ILE A 198 -9.63 -6.94 -14.42
C ILE A 198 -10.06 -7.03 -12.94
N GLY A 199 -9.16 -6.70 -12.02
CA GLY A 199 -9.41 -6.71 -10.58
C GLY A 199 -10.53 -5.75 -10.17
N VAL A 200 -10.53 -4.51 -10.65
CA VAL A 200 -11.61 -3.56 -10.38
C VAL A 200 -12.93 -4.02 -10.98
N SER A 201 -12.92 -4.56 -12.21
CA SER A 201 -14.13 -5.12 -12.81
C SER A 201 -14.73 -6.23 -11.94
N PHE A 202 -13.87 -7.12 -11.41
CA PHE A 202 -14.29 -8.15 -10.45
C PHE A 202 -14.84 -7.55 -9.16
N LEU A 203 -14.19 -6.53 -8.60
CA LEU A 203 -14.63 -5.88 -7.35
C LEU A 203 -15.95 -5.12 -7.52
N LEU A 204 -16.22 -4.53 -8.68
CA LEU A 204 -17.53 -3.94 -8.99
C LEU A 204 -18.65 -4.99 -9.03
N ILE A 205 -18.38 -6.18 -9.56
CA ILE A 205 -19.30 -7.32 -9.51
C ILE A 205 -19.43 -7.86 -8.08
N TRP A 206 -18.35 -7.80 -7.30
CA TRP A 206 -18.34 -8.23 -5.91
C TRP A 206 -19.31 -7.41 -5.05
N ILE A 207 -19.28 -6.08 -5.17
CA ILE A 207 -20.14 -5.17 -4.40
C ILE A 207 -21.58 -5.07 -4.92
N CYS A 208 -21.84 -5.45 -6.18
CA CYS A 208 -23.19 -5.50 -6.75
C CYS A 208 -24.12 -6.44 -5.93
N PRO A 209 -25.38 -6.02 -5.61
CA PRO A 209 -26.08 -4.80 -6.07
C PRO A 209 -25.89 -3.55 -5.20
N SER A 210 -25.15 -3.65 -4.09
CA SER A 210 -24.88 -2.54 -3.18
C SER A 210 -23.83 -1.61 -3.79
N PHE A 211 -24.27 -0.64 -4.60
CA PHE A 211 -23.38 0.38 -5.16
C PHE A 211 -23.23 1.55 -4.19
N TYR A 212 -22.27 1.46 -3.26
CA TYR A 212 -21.92 2.61 -2.44
C TYR A 212 -20.97 3.57 -3.18
N ILE A 213 -21.36 4.85 -3.26
CA ILE A 213 -20.67 5.83 -4.10
C ILE A 213 -19.20 6.02 -3.71
N ASN A 214 -18.88 5.93 -2.41
CA ASN A 214 -17.51 6.03 -1.91
C ASN A 214 -16.63 4.90 -2.44
N GLU A 215 -17.11 3.65 -2.36
CA GLU A 215 -16.33 2.48 -2.78
C GLU A 215 -16.11 2.48 -4.29
N VAL A 216 -17.13 2.85 -5.07
CA VAL A 216 -17.00 3.01 -6.52
C VAL A 216 -15.98 4.11 -6.84
N ALA A 217 -16.02 5.23 -6.14
CA ALA A 217 -15.08 6.33 -6.36
C ALA A 217 -13.63 5.95 -5.99
N ILE A 218 -13.42 5.20 -4.90
CA ILE A 218 -12.12 4.66 -4.48
C ILE A 218 -11.57 3.67 -5.51
N LEU A 219 -12.41 2.82 -6.09
CA LEU A 219 -12.00 1.90 -7.15
C LEU A 219 -11.60 2.65 -8.43
N ILE A 220 -12.35 3.69 -8.81
CA ILE A 220 -12.03 4.52 -9.99
C ILE A 220 -10.71 5.26 -9.79
N ILE A 221 -10.50 5.91 -8.63
CA ILE A 221 -9.25 6.64 -8.36
C ILE A 221 -8.06 5.69 -8.29
N SER A 222 -8.24 4.45 -7.81
CA SER A 222 -7.21 3.41 -7.84
C SER A 222 -6.68 3.16 -9.25
N ILE A 223 -7.58 3.04 -10.24
CA ILE A 223 -7.21 2.86 -11.65
C ILE A 223 -6.44 4.08 -12.15
N ILE A 224 -6.93 5.29 -11.89
CA ILE A 224 -6.29 6.53 -12.34
C ILE A 224 -4.88 6.64 -11.77
N SER A 225 -4.70 6.42 -10.46
CA SER A 225 -3.39 6.43 -9.81
C SER A 225 -2.45 5.37 -10.39
N LEU A 226 -2.95 4.17 -10.71
CA LEU A 226 -2.14 3.11 -11.32
C LEU A 226 -1.74 3.41 -12.77
N LEU A 227 -2.57 4.11 -13.53
CA LEU A 227 -2.22 4.56 -14.88
C LEU A 227 -1.12 5.63 -14.83
N ILE A 228 -1.21 6.57 -13.87
CA ILE A 228 -0.16 7.59 -13.64
C ILE A 228 1.14 6.91 -13.21
N PHE A 229 1.07 5.97 -12.27
CA PHE A 229 2.20 5.15 -11.84
C PHE A 229 2.86 4.39 -12.98
N SER A 230 2.04 3.71 -13.78
CA SER A 230 2.48 2.94 -14.93
C SER A 230 3.22 3.83 -15.93
N ASN A 231 2.66 5.00 -16.26
CA ASN A 231 3.29 5.96 -17.17
C ASN A 231 4.62 6.50 -16.63
N TYR A 232 4.68 6.80 -15.33
CA TYR A 232 5.90 7.29 -14.70
C TYR A 232 7.02 6.24 -14.74
N ILE A 233 6.73 4.99 -14.41
CA ILE A 233 7.70 3.88 -14.48
C ILE A 233 8.24 3.72 -15.90
N VAL A 234 7.35 3.68 -16.89
CA VAL A 234 7.76 3.53 -18.30
C VAL A 234 8.68 4.66 -18.73
N LYS A 235 8.37 5.91 -18.34
CA LYS A 235 9.24 7.07 -18.63
C LYS A 235 10.59 6.96 -17.93
N LYS A 236 10.60 6.66 -16.63
CA LYS A 236 11.82 6.57 -15.80
C LYS A 236 12.81 5.52 -16.32
N TYR A 237 12.32 4.38 -16.81
CA TYR A 237 13.16 3.26 -17.26
C TYR A 237 13.23 3.12 -18.79
N LYS A 238 12.80 4.12 -19.55
CA LYS A 238 12.77 4.08 -21.03
C LYS A 238 14.15 3.81 -21.65
N PHE A 239 15.22 4.28 -21.01
CA PHE A 239 16.59 4.26 -21.55
C PHE A 239 17.42 3.03 -21.16
N VAL A 240 16.88 2.12 -20.34
CA VAL A 240 17.67 1.03 -19.72
C VAL A 240 17.57 -0.29 -20.50
N SER A 241 16.89 -0.33 -21.66
CA SER A 241 16.78 -1.57 -22.45
C SER A 241 18.08 -1.91 -23.19
N LEU A 242 19.05 -2.49 -22.49
CA LEU A 242 20.35 -2.87 -23.02
C LEU A 242 20.38 -4.24 -23.71
N SER A 243 19.36 -5.11 -23.52
CA SER A 243 19.35 -6.45 -24.11
C SER A 243 18.24 -6.63 -25.15
N ALA A 244 18.61 -7.12 -26.34
CA ALA A 244 17.68 -7.64 -27.36
C ALA A 244 17.10 -9.01 -26.97
N GLU A 245 17.77 -9.71 -26.06
CA GLU A 245 17.32 -10.97 -25.49
C GLU A 245 16.52 -10.72 -24.21
N TYR A 246 15.29 -11.23 -24.18
CA TYR A 246 14.50 -11.27 -22.96
C TYR A 246 15.20 -12.25 -22.00
N LEU A 247 15.96 -11.72 -21.05
CA LEU A 247 16.43 -12.52 -19.92
C LEU A 247 15.20 -13.20 -19.29
N HIS A 248 15.35 -14.49 -18.99
CA HIS A 248 14.31 -15.29 -18.36
C HIS A 248 14.00 -14.65 -17.02
N ASN A 249 12.99 -13.78 -17.02
CA ASN A 249 12.60 -13.05 -15.84
C ASN A 249 11.93 -14.08 -14.94
N ASP A 250 12.63 -14.52 -13.89
CA ASP A 250 12.07 -15.32 -12.80
C ASP A 250 11.00 -14.47 -12.11
N ARG A 251 9.83 -14.40 -12.70
CA ARG A 251 8.71 -13.63 -12.16
C ARG A 251 8.14 -14.31 -10.94
N PHE A 252 7.34 -13.58 -10.19
CA PHE A 252 6.54 -14.12 -9.09
C PHE A 252 5.42 -15.00 -9.66
N ASN A 253 5.77 -16.12 -10.27
CA ASN A 253 4.80 -17.07 -10.78
C ASN A 253 4.20 -17.79 -9.58
N VAL A 254 3.07 -17.29 -9.09
CA VAL A 254 2.26 -18.04 -8.15
C VAL A 254 1.65 -19.16 -8.97
N LYS A 255 2.26 -20.36 -8.90
CA LYS A 255 1.70 -21.57 -9.49
C LYS A 255 0.44 -21.93 -8.71
N PHE A 256 -0.64 -21.20 -8.96
CA PHE A 256 -1.95 -21.58 -8.48
C PHE A 256 -2.37 -22.83 -9.24
N GLY A 257 -2.31 -23.98 -8.57
CA GLY A 257 -3.02 -25.16 -9.04
C GLY A 257 -4.52 -24.85 -9.13
N PHE A 258 -5.22 -25.58 -9.98
CA PHE A 258 -6.68 -25.43 -10.17
C PHE A 258 -7.45 -25.63 -8.84
N ILE A 259 -6.96 -26.52 -7.98
CA ILE A 259 -7.58 -26.87 -6.69
C ILE A 259 -7.57 -25.70 -5.69
N PRO A 260 -6.43 -25.06 -5.36
CA PRO A 260 -6.40 -23.84 -4.54
C PRO A 260 -7.31 -22.72 -5.05
N LEU A 261 -7.44 -22.57 -6.38
CA LEU A 261 -8.27 -21.55 -6.99
C LEU A 261 -9.75 -21.81 -6.71
N ILE A 262 -10.20 -23.06 -6.88
CA ILE A 262 -11.58 -23.48 -6.53
C ILE A 262 -11.86 -23.25 -5.05
N ILE A 263 -10.96 -23.71 -4.15
CA ILE A 263 -11.15 -23.55 -2.70
C ILE A 263 -11.30 -22.07 -2.33
N THR A 264 -10.43 -21.22 -2.88
CA THR A 264 -10.47 -19.77 -2.65
C THR A 264 -11.77 -19.17 -3.17
N SER A 265 -12.24 -19.57 -4.36
CA SER A 265 -13.52 -19.12 -4.90
C SER A 265 -14.71 -19.51 -4.03
N VAL A 266 -14.73 -20.74 -3.49
CA VAL A 266 -15.81 -21.19 -2.58
C VAL A 266 -15.81 -20.37 -1.29
N ILE A 267 -14.64 -20.13 -0.69
CA ILE A 267 -14.51 -19.29 0.51
C ILE A 267 -15.01 -17.88 0.23
N LEU A 268 -14.62 -17.28 -0.90
CA LEU A 268 -15.08 -15.96 -1.29
C LEU A 268 -16.61 -15.93 -1.49
N ILE A 269 -17.20 -16.90 -2.17
CA ILE A 269 -18.67 -16.97 -2.33
C ILE A 269 -19.36 -17.07 -0.97
N ALA A 270 -18.87 -17.91 -0.07
CA ALA A 270 -19.43 -18.05 1.27
C ALA A 270 -19.35 -16.73 2.07
N ILE A 271 -18.19 -16.07 2.04
CA ILE A 271 -18.00 -14.74 2.66
C ILE A 271 -18.98 -13.73 2.06
N LYS A 272 -19.13 -13.70 0.73
CA LYS A 272 -20.07 -12.80 0.04
C LYS A 272 -21.49 -13.02 0.54
N ILE A 273 -21.98 -14.27 0.59
CA ILE A 273 -23.34 -14.58 1.05
C ILE A 273 -23.55 -14.12 2.50
N ILE A 274 -22.60 -14.41 3.40
CA ILE A 274 -22.69 -14.01 4.81
C ILE A 274 -22.76 -12.48 4.93
N LEU A 275 -21.87 -11.77 4.25
CA LEU A 275 -21.79 -10.31 4.33
C LEU A 275 -22.95 -9.59 3.61
N SER A 276 -23.48 -10.16 2.53
CA SER A 276 -24.67 -9.63 1.84
C SER A 276 -25.93 -9.73 2.70
N ASN A 277 -26.02 -10.70 3.60
CA ASN A 277 -27.11 -10.80 4.58
C ASN A 277 -26.96 -9.82 5.75
N GLY A 278 -25.80 -9.16 5.87
CA GLY A 278 -25.46 -8.28 6.96
C GLY A 278 -25.06 -9.03 8.24
N ILE A 279 -24.08 -8.50 8.94
CA ILE A 279 -23.65 -8.98 10.26
C ILE A 279 -23.96 -7.88 11.27
N VAL A 280 -24.64 -8.23 12.36
CA VAL A 280 -24.92 -7.28 13.45
C VAL A 280 -24.03 -7.64 14.65
N LEU A 281 -23.11 -6.75 14.98
CA LEU A 281 -22.32 -6.84 16.21
C LEU A 281 -23.11 -6.17 17.33
N ARG A 282 -23.73 -6.97 18.21
CA ARG A 282 -24.54 -6.49 19.33
C ARG A 282 -23.67 -6.08 20.50
N SER A 283 -23.87 -4.88 21.03
CA SER A 283 -23.16 -4.40 22.21
C SER A 283 -23.56 -5.18 23.47
N SER A 284 -22.61 -5.34 24.41
CA SER A 284 -22.87 -5.89 25.75
C SER A 284 -22.15 -5.06 26.80
N GLY A 285 -22.89 -4.45 27.74
CA GLY A 285 -22.33 -3.55 28.76
C GLY A 285 -21.28 -4.19 29.68
N TYR A 286 -21.31 -5.51 29.87
CA TYR A 286 -20.42 -6.25 30.78
C TYR A 286 -18.96 -6.37 30.27
N ARG A 287 -18.70 -6.07 29.00
CA ARG A 287 -17.38 -6.26 28.37
C ARG A 287 -16.51 -4.99 28.30
N ARG A 288 -17.10 -3.82 28.56
CA ARG A 288 -16.45 -2.50 28.39
C ARG A 288 -15.24 -2.33 29.31
N ASP A 289 -15.43 -2.47 30.62
CA ASP A 289 -14.39 -2.14 31.59
C ASP A 289 -13.19 -3.10 31.56
N GLN A 290 -13.40 -4.34 31.07
CA GLN A 290 -12.34 -5.33 30.92
C GLN A 290 -11.63 -5.26 29.57
N LEU A 291 -12.35 -4.98 28.48
CA LEU A 291 -11.75 -4.94 27.14
C LEU A 291 -11.17 -3.58 26.79
N ASP A 292 -11.79 -2.46 27.19
CA ASP A 292 -11.34 -1.12 26.81
C ASP A 292 -9.89 -0.87 27.27
N GLY A 293 -9.63 -1.03 28.57
CA GLY A 293 -8.31 -0.77 29.14
C GLY A 293 -7.20 -1.65 28.56
N ILE A 294 -7.44 -2.96 28.43
CA ILE A 294 -6.46 -3.90 27.87
C ILE A 294 -6.26 -3.61 26.38
N PHE A 295 -7.33 -3.36 25.65
CA PHE A 295 -7.30 -3.14 24.22
C PHE A 295 -6.57 -1.83 23.87
N TYR A 296 -6.97 -0.69 24.45
CA TYR A 296 -6.30 0.59 24.20
C TYR A 296 -4.83 0.55 24.58
N THR A 297 -4.48 -0.06 25.72
CA THR A 297 -3.08 -0.21 26.14
C THR A 297 -2.29 -1.10 25.20
N SER A 298 -2.86 -2.23 24.76
CA SER A 298 -2.20 -3.13 23.80
C SER A 298 -2.04 -2.51 22.42
N LEU A 299 -3.04 -1.78 21.94
CA LEU A 299 -3.02 -1.06 20.68
C LEU A 299 -1.96 0.04 20.71
N ILE A 300 -1.95 0.90 21.74
CA ILE A 300 -0.96 1.96 21.91
C ILE A 300 0.44 1.35 22.01
N GLY A 301 0.60 0.24 22.73
CA GLY A 301 1.86 -0.49 22.83
C GLY A 301 2.34 -1.00 21.46
N VAL A 302 1.45 -1.62 20.67
CA VAL A 302 1.76 -2.08 19.31
C VAL A 302 2.06 -0.90 18.39
N LEU A 303 1.29 0.18 18.45
CA LEU A 303 1.52 1.42 17.70
C LEU A 303 2.90 1.98 17.97
N PHE A 304 3.26 2.12 19.25
CA PHE A 304 4.55 2.63 19.68
C PHE A 304 5.68 1.73 19.20
N LEU A 305 5.54 0.41 19.33
CA LEU A 305 6.53 -0.56 18.85
C LEU A 305 6.69 -0.52 17.33
N VAL A 306 5.60 -0.44 16.57
CA VAL A 306 5.65 -0.35 15.10
C VAL A 306 6.28 0.96 14.66
N PHE A 307 5.91 2.07 15.30
CA PHE A 307 6.48 3.39 15.01
C PHE A 307 7.98 3.44 15.30
N ILE A 308 8.41 2.96 16.47
CA ILE A 308 9.84 2.84 16.81
C ILE A 308 10.55 1.91 15.83
N SER A 309 9.96 0.76 15.52
CA SER A 309 10.54 -0.19 14.56
C SER A 309 10.70 0.43 13.18
N PHE A 310 9.75 1.26 12.75
CA PHE A 310 9.81 2.00 11.49
C PHE A 310 10.89 3.07 11.51
N ILE A 311 10.99 3.87 12.57
CA ILE A 311 12.07 4.86 12.75
C ILE A 311 13.44 4.17 12.74
N PHE A 312 13.61 3.13 13.55
CA PHE A 312 14.85 2.35 13.61
C PHE A 312 15.21 1.78 12.24
N TYR A 313 14.20 1.29 11.51
CA TYR A 313 14.38 0.82 10.14
C TYR A 313 14.81 1.92 9.16
N LEU A 314 14.27 3.14 9.25
CA LEU A 314 14.72 4.26 8.42
C LEU A 314 16.20 4.60 8.68
N PHE A 315 16.61 4.64 9.95
CA PHE A 315 18.01 4.87 10.34
C PHE A 315 18.92 3.74 9.85
N TYR A 316 18.55 2.49 10.12
CA TYR A 316 19.34 1.33 9.70
C TYR A 316 19.45 1.21 8.17
N SER A 317 18.36 1.46 7.44
CA SER A 317 18.35 1.44 5.97
C SER A 317 19.30 2.51 5.41
N LYS A 318 19.27 3.74 5.94
CA LYS A 318 20.18 4.81 5.51
C LYS A 318 21.64 4.48 5.82
N LYS A 319 21.92 3.94 7.01
CA LYS A 319 23.28 3.53 7.39
C LYS A 319 23.82 2.45 6.45
N LYS A 320 23.01 1.43 6.16
CA LYS A 320 23.41 0.33 5.26
C LYS A 320 23.60 0.78 3.81
N GLU A 321 22.77 1.71 3.34
CA GLU A 321 22.93 2.33 2.02
C GLU A 321 24.22 3.15 1.93
N LYS A 322 24.51 3.96 2.97
CA LYS A 322 25.79 4.68 3.12
C LYS A 322 26.98 3.72 3.10
N GLU A 323 26.96 2.67 3.91
CA GLU A 323 28.03 1.65 3.97
C GLU A 323 28.22 0.94 2.62
N ARG A 324 27.14 0.62 1.91
CA ARG A 324 27.21 0.01 0.59
C ARG A 324 27.84 0.96 -0.44
N HIS A 325 27.44 2.24 -0.42
CA HIS A 325 27.98 3.24 -1.32
C HIS A 325 29.46 3.51 -1.06
N ILE A 326 29.88 3.52 0.21
CA ILE A 326 31.30 3.62 0.59
C ILE A 326 32.06 2.41 0.05
N ARG A 327 31.57 1.18 0.28
CA ARG A 327 32.22 -0.04 -0.24
C ARG A 327 32.32 -0.05 -1.76
N GLU A 328 31.23 0.26 -2.47
CA GLU A 328 31.26 0.31 -3.95
C GLU A 328 32.29 1.33 -4.47
N VAL A 329 32.47 2.46 -3.78
CA VAL A 329 33.50 3.46 -4.12
C VAL A 329 34.91 2.96 -3.78
N THR A 330 35.10 2.34 -2.62
CA THR A 330 36.39 1.76 -2.21
C THR A 330 36.82 0.63 -3.16
N ASP A 331 35.93 -0.30 -3.49
CA ASP A 331 36.20 -1.40 -4.42
C ASP A 331 36.56 -0.86 -5.83
N THR A 332 35.90 0.22 -6.26
CA THR A 332 36.20 0.88 -7.55
C THR A 332 37.57 1.56 -7.50
N LEU A 333 37.91 2.25 -6.42
CA LEU A 333 39.23 2.89 -6.24
C LEU A 333 40.36 1.84 -6.20
N GLU A 334 40.19 0.76 -5.46
CA GLU A 334 41.17 -0.34 -5.42
C GLU A 334 41.40 -0.95 -6.81
N SER A 335 40.34 -1.11 -7.62
CA SER A 335 40.48 -1.62 -8.99
C SER A 335 41.24 -0.66 -9.91
N ILE A 336 41.03 0.66 -9.77
CA ILE A 336 41.74 1.69 -10.56
C ILE A 336 43.23 1.74 -10.17
N GLU A 337 43.55 1.68 -8.88
CA GLU A 337 44.93 1.63 -8.37
C GLU A 337 45.66 0.34 -8.79
N GLN A 338 44.98 -0.81 -8.74
CA GLN A 338 45.54 -2.09 -9.17
C GLN A 338 45.83 -2.14 -10.67
N GLU A 339 44.98 -1.53 -11.50
CA GLU A 339 45.18 -1.46 -12.95
C GLU A 339 46.11 -0.31 -13.40
N LYS A 340 46.61 0.53 -12.46
CA LYS A 340 47.42 1.74 -12.74
C LYS A 340 46.79 2.64 -13.81
N MET A 341 45.46 2.72 -13.87
CA MET A 341 44.79 3.60 -14.81
C MET A 341 44.90 5.05 -14.34
N ASP A 342 45.36 5.93 -15.23
CA ASP A 342 45.36 7.37 -14.97
C ASP A 342 43.92 7.88 -14.93
N ILE A 343 43.55 8.57 -13.84
CA ILE A 343 42.18 9.04 -13.58
C ILE A 343 41.71 9.99 -14.69
N SER A 344 42.63 10.69 -15.33
CA SER A 344 42.38 11.54 -16.50
C SER A 344 41.88 10.75 -17.73
N MET A 345 42.19 9.45 -17.84
CA MET A 345 41.71 8.58 -18.92
C MET A 345 40.28 8.06 -18.69
N LEU A 346 39.70 8.31 -17.51
CA LEU A 346 38.32 7.94 -17.19
C LEU A 346 37.32 9.05 -17.56
N GLU A 347 37.78 10.26 -17.90
CA GLU A 347 36.94 11.35 -18.41
C GLU A 347 36.23 10.95 -19.72
N GLY A 348 34.91 11.16 -19.78
CA GLY A 348 34.08 10.77 -20.92
C GLY A 348 33.69 9.29 -20.99
N THR A 349 34.17 8.45 -20.06
CA THR A 349 33.70 7.07 -19.89
C THR A 349 32.54 7.00 -18.88
N LYS A 350 31.90 5.83 -18.75
CA LYS A 350 30.87 5.59 -17.71
C LYS A 350 31.37 5.77 -16.27
N TRP A 351 32.69 5.92 -16.07
CA TRP A 351 33.36 6.08 -14.79
C TRP A 351 33.83 7.51 -14.52
N SER A 352 33.51 8.48 -15.39
CA SER A 352 33.92 9.87 -15.22
C SER A 352 33.36 10.55 -13.95
N GLY A 353 32.41 9.92 -13.26
CA GLY A 353 31.84 10.38 -11.98
C GLY A 353 32.48 9.78 -10.72
N VAL A 354 33.56 9.01 -10.84
CA VAL A 354 34.23 8.38 -9.69
C VAL A 354 34.76 9.44 -8.71
N GLU A 355 35.36 10.53 -9.19
CA GLU A 355 35.88 11.61 -8.34
C GLU A 355 34.79 12.30 -7.49
N GLU A 356 33.61 12.50 -8.06
CA GLU A 356 32.45 13.07 -7.35
C GLU A 356 31.91 12.09 -6.30
N ASN A 357 31.87 10.80 -6.63
CA ASN A 357 31.48 9.74 -5.69
C ASN A 357 32.51 9.56 -4.56
N VAL A 358 33.80 9.76 -4.82
CA VAL A 358 34.88 9.74 -3.83
C VAL A 358 34.77 10.93 -2.89
N ARG A 359 34.63 12.16 -3.39
CA ARG A 359 34.38 13.34 -2.52
C ARG A 359 33.12 13.19 -1.68
N LYS A 360 32.07 12.58 -2.23
CA LYS A 360 30.83 12.28 -1.51
C LYS A 360 31.03 11.20 -0.44
N ALA A 361 31.85 10.18 -0.70
CA ALA A 361 32.22 9.17 0.29
C ALA A 361 33.12 9.73 1.40
N GLU A 362 34.09 10.58 1.06
CA GLU A 362 34.98 11.26 2.03
C GLU A 362 34.22 12.21 2.95
N SER A 363 33.31 13.02 2.40
CA SER A 363 32.42 13.88 3.21
C SER A 363 31.46 13.08 4.09
N LEU A 364 31.03 11.90 3.63
CA LEU A 364 30.24 10.96 4.44
C LEU A 364 31.07 10.30 5.56
N ASN A 365 32.37 10.10 5.36
CA ASN A 365 33.30 9.56 6.37
C ASN A 365 33.75 10.61 7.39
N SER A 366 33.97 11.87 6.99
CA SER A 366 34.33 12.93 7.94
C SER A 366 33.21 13.26 8.93
N LEU A 367 31.94 13.10 8.51
CA LEU A 367 30.77 13.18 9.40
C LEU A 367 30.70 12.03 10.44
N ASN A 368 31.44 10.92 10.25
CA ASN A 368 31.52 9.83 11.22
C ASN A 368 32.67 10.02 12.23
N SER A 369 33.62 10.93 11.99
CA SER A 369 34.72 11.22 12.91
C SER A 369 34.40 12.32 13.94
N GLU A 370 33.20 12.91 13.86
CA GLU A 370 32.71 13.93 14.80
C GLU A 370 31.53 13.47 15.68
N GLU A 371 31.05 12.22 15.54
CA GLU A 371 30.22 11.51 16.53
C GLU A 371 31.11 10.60 17.40
#